data_AF-A0A5N5X3K7-F1
#
_entry.id   AF-A0A5N5X3K7-F1
#
_cell.length_a   1.000
_cell.length_b   1.000
_cell.length_c   1.000
_cell.angle_alpha   90.00
_cell.angle_beta   90.00
_cell.angle_gamma   90.00
#
_symmetry.space_group_name_H-M   'P 1'
#
loop_
_entity.id
_entity.type
_entity.pdbx_description
1 polymer ?
#
loop_
_entity_poly.entity_id
_entity_poly.type
_entity_poly.pdbx_seq_one_letter_code
_entity_poly.pdbx_strand_id
1 'polypeptide(L)'
;MFIIVFIYQPLAFLKLVPITWKELLLALDLPGVALLIRSLTCFFLALEWGGATKLWTYSEVIGTFIGWILLMIAFGILEWRQGERALSVGRIMRQRTMTCRMCCSISNNSLIKNLPWLAPYVSPDVVLSVSAYDIRGAFSGDQLMGTLLPYMIGLKHAWIMSTALSAVNAPWDTVLVIHRY
;
A
#
# COMPACT_ATOMS: atom_id res chain seq x y z
N MET A 1 -40.20 1.12 5.58
CA MET A 1 -39.54 2.44 5.45
C MET A 1 -38.95 2.91 6.79
N PHE A 2 -38.23 2.06 7.53
CA PHE A 2 -37.61 2.40 8.83
C PHE A 2 -36.12 2.02 8.94
N ILE A 3 -35.56 1.33 7.92
CA ILE A 3 -34.16 0.86 7.92
C ILE A 3 -33.19 1.96 7.48
N ILE A 4 -33.66 2.98 6.76
CA ILE A 4 -32.83 4.04 6.20
C ILE A 4 -32.33 5.03 7.28
N VAL A 5 -33.09 5.23 8.37
CA VAL A 5 -32.72 6.20 9.42
C VAL A 5 -31.53 5.71 10.28
N PHE A 6 -31.28 4.40 10.35
CA PHE A 6 -30.14 3.85 11.09
C PHE A 6 -28.81 3.92 10.32
N ILE A 7 -28.87 4.23 9.01
CA ILE A 7 -27.69 4.41 8.14
C ILE A 7 -27.20 5.88 8.12
N TYR A 8 -27.97 6.80 8.72
CA TYR A 8 -27.63 8.22 8.85
C TYR A 8 -27.32 8.62 10.30
N GLN A 9 -26.52 7.85 11.03
CA GLN A 9 -25.69 8.49 12.04
C GLN A 9 -24.59 9.25 11.28
N PRO A 10 -24.63 10.60 11.18
CA PRO A 10 -23.40 11.31 10.84
C PRO A 10 -22.37 10.83 11.85
N LEU A 11 -21.19 10.46 11.36
CA LEU A 11 -20.08 10.02 12.17
C LEU A 11 -19.69 11.21 13.08
N ALA A 12 -20.36 11.36 14.23
CA ALA A 12 -20.09 12.41 15.20
C ALA A 12 -18.70 12.27 15.85
N PHE A 13 -17.91 11.30 15.39
CA PHE A 13 -16.50 11.12 15.63
C PHE A 13 -15.60 12.09 14.83
N LEU A 14 -16.09 12.73 13.76
CA LEU A 14 -15.36 13.78 13.05
C LEU A 14 -15.71 15.15 13.63
N LYS A 15 -15.45 15.35 14.93
CA LYS A 15 -15.14 16.72 15.37
C LYS A 15 -13.88 17.10 14.61
N LEU A 16 -14.02 17.94 13.59
CA LEU A 16 -12.89 18.70 13.06
C LEU A 16 -12.42 19.56 14.23
N VAL A 17 -11.56 19.02 15.10
CA VAL A 17 -10.76 19.83 16.00
C VAL A 17 -10.13 20.87 15.09
N PRO A 18 -10.41 22.18 15.26
CA PRO A 18 -9.80 23.20 14.45
C PRO A 18 -8.30 23.10 14.69
N ILE A 19 -7.62 22.40 13.79
CA ILE A 19 -6.22 22.08 13.92
C ILE A 19 -5.47 23.33 13.52
N THR A 20 -4.55 23.76 14.38
CA THR A 20 -3.75 24.94 14.05
C THR A 20 -2.80 24.58 12.90
N TRP A 21 -2.48 25.50 11.99
CA TRP A 21 -1.53 25.24 10.89
C TRP A 21 -0.19 24.66 11.37
N LYS A 22 0.22 25.02 12.60
CA LYS A 22 1.40 24.44 13.25
C LYS A 22 1.21 22.97 13.59
N GLU A 23 0.05 22.59 14.10
CA GLU A 23 -0.29 21.19 14.42
C GLU A 23 -0.51 20.36 13.15
N LEU A 24 -1.05 20.96 12.08
CA LEU A 24 -1.13 20.33 10.76
C LEU A 24 0.26 20.04 10.18
N LEU A 25 1.16 21.03 10.23
CA LEU A 25 2.53 20.88 9.77
C LEU A 25 3.35 19.94 10.67
N LEU A 26 3.06 19.87 11.97
CA LEU A 26 3.71 18.94 12.88
C LEU A 26 3.16 17.51 12.75
N ALA A 27 1.92 17.37 12.28
CA ALA A 27 1.28 16.08 11.98
C ALA A 27 1.71 15.53 10.61
N LEU A 28 2.07 16.41 9.67
CA LEU A 28 2.75 16.03 8.45
C LEU A 28 4.23 15.78 8.80
N ASP A 29 4.73 14.55 8.69
CA ASP A 29 6.14 14.23 8.95
C ASP A 29 7.07 14.90 7.90
N LEU A 30 7.31 16.21 8.05
CA LEU A 30 8.18 17.03 7.21
C LEU A 30 9.58 16.45 7.04
N PRO A 31 10.30 16.01 8.11
CA PRO A 31 11.65 15.49 7.94
C PRO A 31 11.65 14.13 7.21
N GLY A 32 10.66 13.26 7.46
CA GLY A 32 10.51 12.00 6.72
C GLY A 32 10.21 12.23 5.24
N VAL A 33 9.26 13.12 4.94
CA VAL A 33 8.88 13.50 3.57
C VAL A 33 10.06 14.13 2.82
N ALA A 34 10.84 15.00 3.47
CA ALA A 34 12.02 15.62 2.85
C ALA A 34 13.11 14.59 2.50
N LEU A 35 13.34 13.59 3.37
CA LEU A 35 14.28 12.51 3.08
C LEU A 35 13.78 11.59 1.95
N LEU A 36 12.48 11.26 1.92
CA LEU A 36 11.90 10.48 0.82
C LEU A 36 12.00 11.20 -0.52
N ILE A 37 11.71 12.49 -0.58
CA ILE A 37 11.83 13.27 -1.82
C ILE A 37 13.28 13.27 -2.29
N ARG A 38 14.25 13.54 -1.42
CA ARG A 38 15.69 13.49 -1.78
C ARG A 38 16.12 12.11 -2.25
N SER A 39 15.64 11.06 -1.58
CA SER A 39 15.91 9.67 -1.95
C SER A 39 15.37 9.36 -3.35
N LEU A 40 14.10 9.69 -3.62
CA LEU A 40 13.46 9.48 -4.92
C LEU A 40 14.13 10.28 -6.03
N THR A 41 14.51 11.54 -5.78
CA THR A 41 15.27 12.33 -6.76
C THR A 41 16.61 11.67 -7.10
N CYS A 42 17.33 11.15 -6.11
CA CYS A 42 18.61 10.46 -6.33
C CYS A 42 18.44 9.18 -7.16
N PHE A 43 17.38 8.40 -6.88
CA PHE A 43 17.04 7.20 -7.63
C PHE A 43 16.65 7.51 -9.08
N PHE A 44 15.78 8.49 -9.31
CA PHE A 44 15.37 8.85 -10.68
C PHE A 44 16.52 9.42 -11.50
N LEU A 45 17.42 10.20 -10.89
CA LEU A 45 18.63 10.68 -11.56
C LEU A 45 19.54 9.51 -11.99
N ALA A 46 19.65 8.49 -11.14
CA ALA A 46 20.40 7.27 -11.47
C ALA A 46 19.79 6.53 -12.66
N LEU A 47 18.45 6.46 -12.75
CA LEU A 47 17.75 5.82 -13.86
C LEU A 47 17.79 6.64 -15.15
N GLU A 48 17.72 7.97 -15.07
CA GLU A 48 17.82 8.84 -16.23
C GLU A 48 19.21 8.71 -16.89
N TRP A 49 20.27 8.64 -16.07
CA TRP A 49 21.64 8.57 -16.58
C TRP A 49 22.09 7.15 -16.87
N GLY A 50 21.62 6.16 -16.09
CA GLY A 50 21.93 4.75 -16.26
C GLY A 50 21.22 4.17 -17.49
N GLY A 51 21.92 4.17 -18.62
CA GLY A 51 21.45 3.53 -19.85
C GLY A 51 21.03 4.49 -20.97
N ALA A 52 20.75 5.76 -20.66
CA ALA A 52 20.45 6.77 -21.69
C ALA A 52 21.67 7.63 -22.04
N THR A 53 22.32 8.24 -21.05
CA THR A 53 23.46 9.17 -21.27
C THR A 53 24.81 8.65 -20.78
N LYS A 54 24.83 7.78 -19.75
CA LYS A 54 26.06 7.20 -19.19
C LYS A 54 25.94 5.68 -19.08
N LEU A 55 27.07 4.99 -19.25
CA LEU A 55 27.12 3.55 -18.95
C LEU A 55 26.98 3.32 -17.44
N TRP A 56 26.32 2.22 -17.07
CA TRP A 56 26.09 1.80 -15.69
C TRP A 56 27.36 1.64 -14.84
N THR A 57 28.53 1.51 -15.49
CA THR A 57 29.84 1.34 -14.84
C THR A 57 30.44 2.66 -14.34
N TYR A 58 29.93 3.81 -14.77
CA TYR A 58 30.46 5.10 -14.32
C TYR A 58 30.19 5.32 -12.83
N SER A 59 31.19 5.86 -12.14
CA SER A 59 31.16 6.12 -10.69
C SER A 59 30.00 7.02 -10.27
N GLU A 60 29.52 7.90 -11.15
CA GLU A 60 28.40 8.78 -10.87
C GLU A 60 27.08 8.02 -10.73
N VAL A 61 26.81 7.04 -11.60
CA VAL A 61 25.59 6.22 -11.58
C VAL A 61 25.61 5.29 -10.36
N ILE A 62 26.78 4.70 -10.07
CA ILE A 62 26.95 3.85 -8.88
C ILE A 62 26.82 4.71 -7.59
N GLY A 63 27.38 5.92 -7.60
CA GLY A 63 27.33 6.85 -6.47
C GLY A 63 25.92 7.31 -6.12
N THR A 64 25.06 7.54 -7.12
CA THR A 64 23.64 7.87 -6.88
C THR A 64 22.85 6.68 -6.33
N PHE A 65 23.13 5.44 -6.77
CA PHE A 65 22.52 4.27 -6.13
C PHE A 65 22.94 4.09 -4.68
N ILE A 66 24.22 4.28 -4.37
CA ILE A 66 24.72 4.22 -2.98
C ILE A 66 24.10 5.36 -2.16
N GLY A 67 24.04 6.58 -2.71
CA GLY A 67 23.39 7.73 -2.07
C GLY A 67 21.91 7.48 -1.77
N TRP A 68 21.19 6.89 -2.72
CA TRP A 68 19.80 6.46 -2.54
C TRP A 68 19.66 5.45 -1.39
N ILE A 69 20.50 4.41 -1.34
CA ILE A 69 20.48 3.42 -0.26
C ILE A 69 20.75 4.08 1.10
N LEU A 70 21.75 4.97 1.19
CA LEU A 70 22.06 5.69 2.43
C LEU A 70 20.90 6.58 2.89
N LEU A 71 20.24 7.28 1.95
CA LEU A 71 19.06 8.09 2.25
C LEU A 71 17.87 7.23 2.70
N MET A 72 17.69 6.04 2.13
CA MET A 72 16.67 5.06 2.57
C MET A 72 16.94 4.54 3.98
N ILE A 73 18.21 4.24 4.31
CA ILE A 73 18.60 3.83 5.66
C ILE A 73 18.37 4.98 6.66
N ALA A 74 18.79 6.19 6.31
CA ALA A 74 18.57 7.37 7.13
C ALA A 74 17.07 7.65 7.38
N PHE A 75 16.24 7.48 6.35
CA PHE A 75 14.78 7.56 6.45
C PHE A 75 14.23 6.50 7.42
N GLY A 76 14.64 5.24 7.29
CA GLY A 76 14.20 4.16 8.20
C GLY A 76 14.61 4.40 9.65
N ILE A 77 15.82 4.93 9.90
CA ILE A 77 16.26 5.32 11.25
C ILE A 77 15.39 6.47 11.79
N LEU A 78 15.08 7.46 10.94
CA LEU A 78 14.25 8.60 11.31
C LEU A 78 12.82 8.16 11.66
N GLU A 79 12.20 7.31 10.83
CA GLU A 79 10.88 6.72 11.11
C GLU A 79 10.88 5.93 12.41
N TRP A 80 11.94 5.13 12.66
CA TRP A 80 12.05 4.37 13.90
C TRP A 80 12.16 5.28 15.13
N ARG A 81 12.87 6.42 15.02
CA ARG A 81 12.96 7.41 16.09
C ARG A 81 11.67 8.22 16.28
N GLN A 82 10.85 8.40 15.25
CA GLN A 82 9.64 9.23 15.29
C GLN A 82 8.39 8.52 15.80
N GLY A 83 8.33 7.17 15.77
CA GLY A 83 7.29 6.38 16.43
C GLY A 83 5.87 6.73 15.98
N GLU A 84 5.06 7.33 16.88
CA GLU A 84 3.65 7.66 16.61
C GLU A 84 3.43 8.88 15.72
N ARG A 85 4.48 9.67 15.41
CA ARG A 85 4.41 10.80 14.46
C ARG A 85 4.80 10.42 13.03
N ALA A 86 5.25 9.19 12.82
CA ALA A 86 5.65 8.71 11.51
C ALA A 86 4.44 8.58 10.57
N LEU A 87 4.64 8.90 9.30
CA LEU A 87 3.64 8.77 8.24
C LEU A 87 3.19 7.30 8.07
N SER A 88 4.09 6.36 8.40
CA SER A 88 3.77 4.95 8.61
C SER A 88 3.66 4.65 10.12
N VAL A 89 2.44 4.52 10.62
CA VAL A 89 2.24 4.08 12.01
C VAL A 89 2.57 2.59 12.09
N GLY A 90 3.80 2.26 12.49
CA GLY A 90 4.27 0.88 12.59
C GLY A 90 3.37 -0.02 13.45
N ARG A 91 2.72 0.54 14.49
CA ARG A 91 1.74 -0.19 15.32
C ARG A 91 0.49 -0.62 14.55
N ILE A 92 0.02 0.21 13.61
CA ILE A 92 -1.14 -0.06 12.74
C ILE A 92 -0.75 -1.14 11.71
N MET A 93 0.41 -0.99 11.06
CA MET A 93 0.91 -2.02 10.13
C MET A 93 1.18 -3.37 10.80
N ARG A 94 1.45 -3.38 12.10
CA ARG A 94 1.66 -4.59 12.90
C ARG A 94 0.37 -5.34 13.25
N GLN A 95 -0.80 -4.71 13.14
CA GLN A 95 -2.06 -5.41 13.39
C GLN A 95 -2.37 -6.38 12.24
N ARG A 96 -2.45 -7.68 12.55
CA ARG A 96 -2.79 -8.75 11.59
C ARG A 96 -4.09 -8.47 10.83
N THR A 97 -5.05 -7.83 11.49
CA THR A 97 -6.33 -7.43 10.90
C THR A 97 -6.16 -6.35 9.82
N MET A 98 -5.22 -5.42 9.97
CA MET A 98 -4.96 -4.36 8.98
C MET A 98 -4.29 -4.91 7.73
N THR A 99 -3.35 -5.85 7.85
CA THR A 99 -2.76 -6.54 6.69
C THR A 99 -3.83 -7.26 5.87
N CYS A 100 -4.72 -8.02 6.53
CA CYS A 100 -5.81 -8.72 5.85
C CYS A 100 -6.76 -7.75 5.14
N ARG A 101 -7.14 -6.64 5.80
CA ARG A 101 -8.02 -5.62 5.21
C ARG A 101 -7.39 -4.93 4.00
N MET A 102 -6.09 -4.62 4.05
CA MET A 102 -5.36 -4.04 2.92
C MET A 102 -5.32 -5.03 1.74
N CYS A 103 -5.01 -6.30 1.99
CA CYS A 103 -5.03 -7.33 0.95
C CYS A 103 -6.40 -7.46 0.28
N CYS A 104 -7.48 -7.52 1.07
CA CYS A 104 -8.85 -7.57 0.52
C CYS A 104 -9.19 -6.33 -0.31
N SER A 105 -8.81 -5.13 0.15
CA SER A 105 -9.07 -3.88 -0.58
C SER A 105 -8.32 -3.83 -1.92
N ILE A 106 -7.07 -4.29 -1.96
CA ILE A 106 -6.26 -4.31 -3.19
C ILE A 106 -6.85 -5.29 -4.21
N SER A 107 -7.23 -6.49 -3.79
CA SER A 107 -7.91 -7.46 -4.66
C SER A 107 -9.17 -6.88 -5.29
N ASN A 108 -10.00 -6.23 -4.46
CA ASN A 108 -11.27 -5.66 -4.89
C ASN A 108 -11.07 -4.48 -5.87
N ASN A 109 -10.12 -3.60 -5.58
CA ASN A 109 -9.80 -2.47 -6.44
C ASN A 109 -9.17 -2.92 -7.77
N SER A 110 -8.32 -3.95 -7.75
CA SER A 110 -7.77 -4.53 -8.98
C SER A 110 -8.87 -5.19 -9.81
N LEU A 111 -9.83 -5.87 -9.17
CA LEU A 111 -10.96 -6.49 -9.85
C LEU A 111 -11.81 -5.44 -10.58
N ILE A 112 -12.23 -4.39 -9.88
CA ILE A 112 -13.07 -3.31 -10.44
C ILE A 112 -12.39 -2.60 -11.61
N LYS A 113 -11.07 -2.37 -11.53
CA LYS A 113 -10.31 -1.75 -12.62
C LYS A 113 -10.18 -2.64 -13.84
N ASN A 114 -10.09 -3.95 -13.64
CA ASN A 114 -9.78 -4.90 -14.70
C ASN A 114 -11.03 -5.51 -15.35
N LEU A 115 -12.18 -5.42 -14.69
CA LEU A 115 -13.45 -5.96 -15.18
C LEU A 115 -13.93 -5.34 -16.51
N PRO A 116 -13.92 -4.00 -16.70
CA PRO A 116 -14.55 -3.38 -17.87
C PRO A 116 -13.90 -3.74 -19.20
N TRP A 117 -12.60 -4.03 -19.22
CA TRP A 117 -11.89 -4.39 -20.46
C TRP A 117 -11.91 -5.90 -20.75
N LEU A 118 -11.93 -6.74 -19.71
CA LEU A 118 -11.88 -8.21 -19.84
C LEU A 118 -13.26 -8.86 -19.94
N ALA A 119 -14.25 -8.28 -19.28
CA ALA A 119 -15.61 -8.79 -19.22
C ALA A 119 -16.61 -7.62 -19.24
N PRO A 120 -16.73 -6.89 -20.36
CA PRO A 120 -17.64 -5.74 -20.49
C PRO A 120 -19.11 -6.11 -20.31
N TYR A 121 -19.43 -7.41 -20.42
CA TYR A 121 -20.77 -7.97 -20.27
C TYR A 121 -21.15 -8.32 -18.81
N VAL A 122 -20.25 -8.16 -17.82
CA VAL A 122 -20.53 -8.41 -16.40
C VAL A 122 -20.48 -7.10 -15.61
N SER A 123 -21.54 -6.82 -14.84
CA SER A 123 -21.58 -5.65 -13.97
C SER A 123 -20.72 -5.84 -12.71
N PRO A 124 -19.88 -4.85 -12.33
CA PRO A 124 -19.00 -4.96 -11.17
C PRO A 124 -19.73 -5.23 -9.85
N ASP A 125 -20.91 -4.64 -9.65
CA ASP A 125 -21.69 -4.77 -8.41
C ASP A 125 -22.11 -6.22 -8.12
N VAL A 126 -22.41 -7.00 -9.18
CA VAL A 126 -22.77 -8.42 -9.04
C VAL A 126 -21.55 -9.25 -8.69
N VAL A 127 -20.38 -8.95 -9.28
CA VAL A 127 -19.13 -9.67 -8.94
C VAL A 127 -18.67 -9.37 -7.52
N LEU A 128 -18.89 -8.14 -7.03
CA LEU A 128 -18.53 -7.72 -5.68
C LEU A 128 -19.44 -8.30 -4.59
N SER A 129 -20.69 -8.60 -4.93
CA SER A 129 -21.67 -9.19 -4.00
C SER A 129 -21.55 -10.72 -3.90
N VAL A 130 -20.91 -11.36 -4.87
CA VAL A 130 -20.65 -12.81 -4.88
C VAL A 130 -19.33 -13.09 -4.15
N SER A 131 -19.38 -13.99 -3.18
CA SER A 131 -18.17 -14.47 -2.49
C SER A 131 -17.29 -15.31 -3.42
N ALA A 132 -15.97 -15.22 -3.25
CA ALA A 132 -14.95 -15.94 -4.02
C ALA A 132 -15.19 -17.47 -4.16
N TYR A 133 -15.84 -18.08 -3.17
CA TYR A 133 -16.15 -19.50 -3.14
C TYR A 133 -17.33 -19.89 -4.04
N ASP A 134 -18.17 -18.92 -4.41
CA ASP A 134 -19.43 -19.13 -5.13
C ASP A 134 -19.41 -18.57 -6.58
N ILE A 135 -18.24 -18.14 -7.06
CA ILE A 135 -18.10 -17.57 -8.42
C ILE A 135 -18.50 -18.56 -9.52
N ARG A 136 -18.35 -19.87 -9.26
CA ARG A 136 -18.73 -20.94 -10.19
C ARG A 136 -20.24 -21.26 -10.13
N GLY A 137 -20.92 -20.88 -9.05
CA GLY A 137 -22.38 -20.96 -8.93
C GLY A 137 -23.08 -19.73 -9.51
N ALA A 138 -22.45 -18.55 -9.41
CA ALA A 138 -23.01 -17.29 -9.87
C ALA A 138 -22.83 -17.01 -11.38
N PHE A 139 -21.78 -17.53 -12.01
CA PHE A 139 -21.47 -17.28 -13.43
C PHE A 139 -21.30 -18.58 -14.20
N SER A 140 -21.94 -18.67 -15.37
CA SER A 140 -21.90 -19.84 -16.26
C SER A 140 -21.31 -19.49 -17.63
N GLY A 141 -20.66 -20.47 -18.27
CA GLY A 141 -20.15 -20.34 -19.65
C GLY A 141 -19.01 -19.34 -19.82
N ASP A 142 -19.01 -18.60 -20.94
CA ASP A 142 -17.95 -17.65 -21.32
C ASP A 142 -17.75 -16.52 -20.29
N GLN A 143 -18.78 -16.22 -19.49
CA GLN A 143 -18.71 -15.21 -18.44
C GLN A 143 -17.82 -15.62 -17.27
N LEU A 144 -17.69 -16.93 -17.01
CA LEU A 144 -16.82 -17.44 -15.96
C LEU A 144 -15.34 -17.23 -16.32
N MET A 145 -14.98 -17.45 -17.59
CA MET A 145 -13.60 -17.25 -18.03
C MET A 145 -13.21 -15.76 -18.03
N GLY A 146 -14.13 -14.88 -18.43
CA GLY A 146 -13.91 -13.43 -18.39
C GLY A 146 -13.81 -12.84 -16.98
N THR A 147 -14.46 -13.44 -15.97
CA THR A 147 -14.40 -12.99 -14.56
C THR A 147 -13.23 -13.60 -13.79
N LEU A 148 -12.78 -14.80 -14.17
CA LEU A 148 -11.65 -15.48 -13.53
C LEU A 148 -10.32 -14.75 -13.78
N LEU A 149 -10.12 -14.17 -14.96
CA LEU A 149 -8.88 -13.49 -15.33
C LEU A 149 -8.63 -12.20 -14.50
N PRO A 150 -9.59 -11.25 -14.39
CA PRO A 150 -9.49 -10.12 -13.47
C PRO A 150 -9.26 -10.54 -12.02
N TYR A 151 -9.89 -11.63 -11.60
CA TYR A 151 -9.78 -12.17 -10.25
C TYR A 151 -8.37 -12.70 -9.96
N MET A 152 -7.79 -13.49 -10.86
CA MET A 152 -6.41 -13.97 -10.77
C MET A 152 -5.39 -12.82 -10.71
N ILE A 153 -5.64 -11.76 -11.48
CA ILE A 153 -4.80 -10.55 -11.47
C ILE A 153 -4.90 -9.87 -10.09
N GLY A 154 -6.11 -9.68 -9.54
CA GLY A 154 -6.28 -9.09 -8.21
C GLY A 154 -5.59 -9.91 -7.11
N LEU A 155 -5.70 -11.24 -7.19
CA LEU A 155 -5.07 -12.16 -6.23
C LEU A 155 -3.53 -12.09 -6.29
N LYS A 156 -2.96 -11.93 -7.50
CA LYS A 156 -1.53 -11.72 -7.69
C LYS A 156 -1.05 -10.41 -7.05
N HIS A 157 -1.79 -9.31 -7.19
CA HIS A 157 -1.45 -8.03 -6.55
C HIS A 157 -1.52 -8.12 -5.02
N ALA A 158 -2.51 -8.83 -4.47
CA ALA A 158 -2.60 -9.07 -3.04
C ALA A 158 -1.43 -9.91 -2.51
N TRP A 159 -0.98 -10.90 -3.28
CA TRP A 159 0.20 -11.71 -2.94
C TRP A 159 1.48 -10.87 -2.87
N ILE A 160 1.73 -10.01 -3.87
CA ILE A 160 2.89 -9.10 -3.90
C ILE A 160 2.87 -8.14 -2.70
N MET A 161 1.71 -7.63 -2.33
CA MET A 161 1.58 -6.76 -1.15
C MET A 161 1.83 -7.54 0.15
N SER A 162 1.30 -8.75 0.28
CA SER A 162 1.48 -9.59 1.47
C SER A 162 2.96 -9.92 1.71
N THR A 163 3.72 -10.21 0.66
CA THR A 163 5.16 -10.47 0.77
C THR A 163 5.93 -9.20 1.14
N ALA A 164 5.58 -8.05 0.55
CA ALA A 164 6.18 -6.77 0.90
C ALA A 164 5.92 -6.39 2.38
N LEU A 165 4.68 -6.55 2.87
CA LEU A 165 4.36 -6.26 4.27
C LEU A 165 4.98 -7.25 5.25
N SER A 166 5.10 -8.53 4.86
CA SER A 166 5.72 -9.56 5.70
C SER A 166 7.22 -9.31 5.87
N ALA A 167 7.91 -8.81 4.82
CA ALA A 167 9.31 -8.41 4.90
C ALA A 167 9.55 -7.27 5.89
N VAL A 168 8.60 -6.35 6.02
CA VAL A 168 8.66 -5.24 7.00
C VAL A 168 8.44 -5.74 8.43
N ASN A 169 7.64 -6.79 8.65
CA ASN A 169 7.34 -7.32 9.99
C ASN A 169 8.42 -8.27 10.55
N ALA A 170 9.14 -8.99 9.68
CA ALA A 170 10.17 -9.97 10.07
C ALA A 170 11.31 -9.43 10.99
N PRO A 171 11.88 -8.22 10.77
CA PRO A 171 12.94 -7.70 11.64
C PRO A 171 12.46 -7.35 13.05
N TRP A 172 11.17 -7.05 13.25
CA TRP A 172 10.65 -6.65 14.56
C TRP A 172 10.36 -7.83 15.47
N ASP A 173 9.91 -8.95 14.91
CA ASP A 173 9.65 -10.17 15.67
C ASP A 173 10.96 -10.83 16.15
N THR A 174 12.05 -10.72 15.37
CA THR A 174 13.38 -11.21 15.77
C THR A 174 14.00 -10.37 16.89
N VAL A 175 13.85 -9.06 16.88
CA VAL A 175 14.35 -8.17 17.95
C VAL A 175 13.62 -8.40 19.29
N LEU A 176 12.31 -8.66 19.26
CA LEU A 176 11.54 -8.93 20.48
C LEU A 176 11.83 -10.31 21.09
N VAL A 177 12.27 -11.26 20.28
CA VAL A 177 12.72 -12.57 20.76
C VAL A 177 14.07 -12.42 21.46
N ILE A 178 14.99 -11.62 20.93
CA ILE A 178 16.32 -11.38 21.53
C ILE A 178 16.22 -10.65 22.88
N HIS A 179 15.25 -9.76 23.07
CA HIS A 179 15.03 -9.07 24.37
C HIS A 179 14.25 -9.89 25.41
N ARG A 180 13.74 -11.07 25.05
CA ARG A 180 12.95 -11.94 25.95
C ARG A 180 13.78 -13.10 26.54
N TYR A 181 15.03 -13.24 26.12
CA TYR A 181 16.04 -14.16 26.68
C TYR A 181 17.17 -13.34 27.30
#